data_AF-A0A962FAP2-F1
#
_entry.id   AF-A0A962FAP2-F1
#
_cell.length_a   1.000
_cell.length_b   1.000
_cell.length_c   1.000
_cell.angle_alpha   90.00
_cell.angle_beta   90.00
_cell.angle_gamma   90.00
#
_symmetry.space_group_name_H-M   'P 1'
#
loop_
_entity.id
_entity.type
_entity.pdbx_description
1 polymer ?
#
loop_
_entity_poly.entity_id
_entity_poly.type
_entity_poly.pdbx_seq_one_letter_code
_entity_poly.pdbx_strand_id
1 'polypeptide(L)'
;GDPGIVKMTGVFDIFRGQVAGIIGLLFILVIYVTMVYGPMAAALVELFPTRIRYTSMSLPYHIGNGWFGGLLPATAFAMVAQTGDIYFGLWYPIVFAIMTFVIGMIFIPETKDRDIYADDVRH
;
A
#
# COMPACT_ATOMS: atom_id res chain seq x y z
N GLY A 1 -23.84 26.91 4.66
CA GLY A 1 -22.96 25.91 4.01
C GLY A 1 -22.64 24.86 5.03
N ASP A 2 -22.75 23.58 4.66
CA ASP A 2 -22.65 22.45 5.57
C ASP A 2 -21.28 22.40 6.29
N PRO A 3 -21.20 22.45 7.63
CA PRO A 3 -19.93 22.47 8.38
C PRO A 3 -19.07 21.19 8.20
N GLY A 4 -19.63 20.12 7.64
CA GLY A 4 -18.88 18.89 7.33
C GLY A 4 -17.98 18.97 6.09
N ILE A 5 -18.20 19.94 5.19
CA ILE A 5 -17.48 20.00 3.91
C ILE A 5 -16.35 21.02 3.99
N VAL A 6 -15.10 20.52 3.95
CA VAL A 6 -13.91 21.37 3.88
C VAL A 6 -13.85 22.06 2.53
N LYS A 7 -13.97 23.39 2.52
CA LYS A 7 -13.78 24.24 1.36
C LYS A 7 -12.56 25.12 1.57
N MET A 8 -11.59 25.02 0.67
CA MET A 8 -10.41 25.89 0.64
C MET A 8 -10.63 26.92 -0.47
N THR A 9 -10.65 28.19 -0.10
CA THR A 9 -10.87 29.34 -0.99
C THR A 9 -9.56 30.08 -1.27
N GLY A 10 -8.56 29.92 -0.41
CA GLY A 10 -7.20 30.42 -0.61
C GLY A 10 -6.15 29.55 0.09
N VAL A 11 -4.88 29.70 -0.30
CA VAL A 11 -3.75 28.89 0.21
C VAL A 11 -3.56 29.01 1.72
N PHE A 12 -3.94 30.15 2.32
CA PHE A 12 -3.85 30.37 3.77
C PHE A 12 -4.95 29.67 4.59
N ASP A 13 -5.94 29.04 3.96
CA ASP A 13 -6.95 28.21 4.67
C ASP A 13 -6.34 26.97 5.34
N ILE A 14 -5.06 26.66 5.04
CA ILE A 14 -4.27 25.63 5.70
C ILE A 14 -4.19 25.78 7.23
N PHE A 15 -4.28 27.01 7.74
CA PHE A 15 -4.23 27.30 9.17
C PHE A 15 -5.60 27.14 9.87
N ARG A 16 -6.68 26.85 9.13
CA ARG A 16 -7.97 26.52 9.75
C ARG A 16 -7.85 25.15 10.41
N GLY A 17 -8.31 25.04 11.67
CA GLY A 17 -8.14 23.82 12.49
C GLY A 17 -8.60 22.53 11.80
N GLN A 18 -9.69 22.57 11.02
CA GLN A 18 -10.20 21.42 10.27
C GLN A 18 -9.26 20.98 9.13
N VAL A 19 -8.67 21.94 8.40
CA VAL A 19 -7.72 21.67 7.31
C VAL A 19 -6.40 21.16 7.88
N ALA A 20 -5.89 21.82 8.93
CA ALA A 20 -4.70 21.39 9.64
C ALA A 20 -4.84 19.96 10.21
N GLY A 21 -6.02 19.61 10.73
CA GLY A 21 -6.33 18.26 11.19
C GLY A 21 -6.27 17.21 10.07
N ILE A 22 -6.84 17.50 8.90
CA ILE A 22 -6.76 16.60 7.73
C ILE A 22 -5.32 16.44 7.26
N ILE A 23 -4.55 17.52 7.21
CA ILE A 23 -3.13 17.48 6.82
C ILE A 23 -2.33 16.64 7.82
N GLY A 24 -2.55 16.82 9.12
CA GLY A 24 -1.92 16.00 10.16
C GLY A 24 -2.27 14.52 10.02
N LEU A 25 -3.54 14.19 9.74
CA LEU A 25 -3.97 12.81 9.46
C LEU A 25 -3.26 12.24 8.24
N LEU A 26 -3.27 12.96 7.11
CA LEU A 26 -2.59 12.53 5.89
C LEU A 26 -1.08 12.36 6.11
N PHE A 27 -0.46 13.24 6.90
CA PHE A 27 0.96 13.14 7.25
C PHE A 27 1.28 11.86 8.02
N ILE A 28 0.46 11.52 9.02
CA ILE A 28 0.59 10.25 9.78
C ILE A 28 0.41 9.05 8.84
N LEU A 29 -0.58 9.09 7.95
CA LEU A 29 -0.79 8.02 6.96
C LEU A 29 0.43 7.86 6.03
N VAL A 30 1.05 8.96 5.59
CA VAL A 30 2.28 8.93 4.79
C VAL A 30 3.43 8.30 5.57
N ILE A 31 3.58 8.60 6.86
CA ILE A 31 4.58 7.94 7.72
C ILE A 31 4.35 6.42 7.71
N TYR A 32 3.12 5.95 7.93
CA TYR A 32 2.84 4.52 7.89
C TYR A 32 3.15 3.88 6.54
N VAL A 33 2.80 4.54 5.43
CA VAL A 33 3.15 4.06 4.09
C VAL A 33 4.66 3.97 3.92
N THR A 34 5.43 4.99 4.32
CA THR A 34 6.89 4.96 4.18
C THR A 34 7.56 3.87 5.02
N MET A 35 7.05 3.61 6.23
CA MET A 35 7.54 2.51 7.09
C MET A 35 7.33 1.14 6.48
N VAL A 36 6.34 0.96 5.60
CA VAL A 36 6.11 -0.30 4.89
C VAL A 36 6.98 -0.39 3.63
N TYR A 37 7.13 0.72 2.89
CA TYR A 37 7.87 0.73 1.63
C TYR A 37 9.39 0.46 1.83
N GLY A 38 9.98 0.91 2.93
CA GLY A 38 11.39 0.66 3.24
C GLY A 38 11.74 -0.84 3.37
N PRO A 39 11.12 -1.57 4.30
CA PRO A 39 11.30 -3.01 4.45
C PRO A 39 10.88 -3.81 3.21
N MET A 40 9.82 -3.39 2.50
CA MET A 40 9.38 -4.07 1.28
C MET A 40 10.47 -4.09 0.21
N ALA A 41 11.17 -2.97 0.01
CA ALA A 41 12.28 -2.91 -0.94
C ALA A 41 13.43 -3.85 -0.55
N ALA A 42 13.78 -3.91 0.74
CA ALA A 42 14.82 -4.80 1.26
C ALA A 42 14.44 -6.29 1.14
N ALA A 43 13.20 -6.65 1.51
CA ALA A 43 12.71 -8.02 1.42
C ALA A 43 12.70 -8.54 -0.03
N LEU A 44 12.29 -7.72 -1.00
CA LEU A 44 12.33 -8.08 -2.42
C LEU A 44 13.77 -8.24 -2.95
N VAL A 45 14.72 -7.49 -2.41
CA VAL A 45 16.15 -7.62 -2.71
C VAL A 45 16.68 -8.96 -2.17
N GLU A 46 16.30 -9.36 -0.97
CA GLU A 46 16.77 -10.59 -0.31
C GLU A 46 16.13 -11.87 -0.88
N LEU A 47 14.86 -11.82 -1.28
CA LEU A 47 14.13 -12.99 -1.77
C LEU A 47 14.51 -13.40 -3.21
N PHE A 48 15.06 -12.50 -4.02
CA PHE A 48 15.35 -12.74 -5.43
C PHE A 48 16.85 -12.60 -5.78
N PRO A 49 17.45 -13.57 -6.48
CA PRO A 49 18.84 -13.49 -6.91
C PRO A 49 19.07 -12.31 -7.87
N THR A 50 20.25 -11.69 -7.76
CA THR A 50 20.63 -10.43 -8.42
C THR A 50 20.38 -10.43 -9.94
N ARG A 51 20.57 -11.57 -10.60
CA ARG A 51 20.36 -11.77 -12.05
C ARG A 51 18.92 -11.63 -12.55
N ILE A 52 17.90 -11.85 -11.72
CA ILE A 52 16.46 -11.75 -12.12
C ILE A 52 15.69 -10.68 -11.36
N ARG A 53 16.36 -9.97 -10.45
CA ARG A 53 15.74 -9.02 -9.52
C ARG A 53 14.84 -8.00 -10.20
N TYR A 54 15.24 -7.42 -11.33
CA TYR A 54 14.45 -6.40 -12.02
C TYR A 54 13.13 -6.93 -12.60
N THR A 55 13.15 -8.11 -13.22
CA THR A 55 11.96 -8.78 -13.78
C THR A 55 11.08 -9.35 -12.67
N SER A 56 11.70 -9.91 -11.63
CA SER A 56 11.00 -10.50 -10.48
C SER A 56 10.40 -9.46 -9.55
N MET A 57 10.95 -8.23 -9.47
CA MET A 57 10.35 -7.12 -8.73
C MET A 57 9.18 -6.47 -9.46
N SER A 58 9.27 -6.34 -10.79
CA SER A 58 8.25 -5.65 -11.57
C SER A 58 6.95 -6.45 -11.68
N LEU A 59 7.03 -7.79 -11.74
CA LEU A 59 5.84 -8.65 -11.83
C LEU A 59 4.86 -8.48 -10.65
N PRO A 60 5.27 -8.68 -9.38
CA PRO A 60 4.39 -8.44 -8.23
C PRO A 60 3.99 -6.97 -8.11
N TYR A 61 4.86 -6.02 -8.47
CA TYR A 61 4.53 -4.60 -8.44
C TYR A 61 3.45 -4.24 -9.47
N HIS A 62 3.53 -4.73 -10.70
CA HIS A 62 2.57 -4.43 -11.76
C HIS A 62 1.24 -5.17 -11.57
N ILE A 63 1.28 -6.43 -11.15
CA ILE A 63 0.05 -7.18 -10.84
C ILE A 63 -0.62 -6.56 -9.60
N GLY A 64 0.17 -6.28 -8.57
CA GLY A 64 -0.28 -5.66 -7.33
C GLY A 64 -0.96 -4.32 -7.56
N ASN A 65 -0.23 -3.37 -8.14
CA ASN A 65 -0.75 -2.03 -8.38
C ASN A 65 -1.78 -1.99 -9.50
N GLY A 66 -1.63 -2.81 -10.54
CA GLY A 66 -2.51 -2.80 -11.70
C GLY A 66 -3.87 -3.41 -11.41
N TRP A 67 -3.91 -4.63 -10.87
CA TRP A 67 -5.16 -5.32 -10.60
C TRP A 67 -5.77 -4.91 -9.27
N PHE A 68 -5.05 -5.07 -8.16
CA PHE A 68 -5.64 -4.81 -6.84
C PHE A 68 -5.77 -3.31 -6.58
N GLY A 69 -4.73 -2.53 -6.90
CA GLY A 69 -4.75 -1.07 -6.77
C GLY A 69 -5.65 -0.39 -7.80
N GLY A 70 -5.53 -0.74 -9.07
CA GLY A 70 -6.26 -0.10 -10.17
C GLY A 70 -7.77 -0.35 -10.16
N LEU A 71 -8.22 -1.53 -9.70
CA LEU A 71 -9.65 -1.85 -9.59
C LEU A 71 -10.29 -1.31 -8.30
N LEU A 72 -9.49 -0.86 -7.33
CA LEU A 72 -9.98 -0.37 -6.04
C LEU A 72 -10.99 0.77 -6.20
N PRO A 73 -10.73 1.86 -6.97
CA PRO A 73 -11.66 2.97 -7.05
C PRO A 73 -12.99 2.58 -7.71
N ALA A 74 -12.93 1.79 -8.78
CA ALA A 74 -14.11 1.33 -9.50
C ALA A 74 -14.98 0.39 -8.64
N THR A 75 -14.35 -0.56 -7.95
CA THR A 75 -15.06 -1.52 -7.10
C THR A 75 -15.60 -0.85 -5.84
N ALA A 76 -14.81 -0.02 -5.17
CA ALA A 76 -15.26 0.73 -4.00
C ALA A 76 -16.44 1.66 -4.35
N PHE A 77 -16.38 2.33 -5.51
CA PHE A 77 -17.50 3.15 -5.97
C PHE A 77 -18.76 2.31 -6.24
N ALA A 78 -18.63 1.17 -6.92
CA ALA A 78 -19.76 0.27 -7.18
C ALA A 78 -20.38 -0.27 -5.87
N MET A 79 -19.55 -0.64 -4.89
CA MET A 79 -19.96 -1.10 -3.57
C MET A 79 -20.75 -0.03 -2.80
N VAL A 80 -20.26 1.22 -2.80
CA VAL A 80 -20.95 2.36 -2.18
C VAL A 80 -22.26 2.65 -2.91
N ALA A 81 -22.26 2.64 -4.25
CA ALA A 81 -23.46 2.90 -5.06
C ALA A 81 -24.57 1.86 -4.84
N GLN A 82 -24.21 0.59 -4.59
CA GLN A 82 -25.18 -0.49 -4.34
C GLN A 82 -25.74 -0.46 -2.91
N THR A 83 -24.91 -0.13 -1.92
CA THR A 83 -25.32 -0.16 -0.51
C THR A 83 -25.86 1.18 0.00
N GLY A 84 -25.52 2.29 -0.66
CA GLY A 84 -25.80 3.64 -0.19
C GLY A 84 -24.90 4.09 0.97
N ASP A 85 -23.99 3.23 1.45
CA ASP A 85 -23.08 3.52 2.56
C ASP A 85 -21.67 3.82 2.02
N ILE A 86 -21.21 5.05 2.26
CA ILE A 86 -19.88 5.53 1.84
C ILE A 86 -18.74 4.74 2.49
N TYR A 87 -18.97 4.16 3.67
CA TYR A 87 -17.97 3.37 4.38
C TYR A 87 -17.85 1.96 3.82
N PHE A 88 -18.85 1.47 3.08
CA PHE A 88 -18.84 0.11 2.55
C PHE A 88 -17.70 -0.12 1.53
N GLY A 89 -17.29 0.93 0.82
CA GLY A 89 -16.11 0.89 -0.07
C GLY A 89 -14.80 0.56 0.66
N LEU A 90 -14.70 0.79 1.98
CA LEU A 90 -13.52 0.45 2.79
C LEU A 90 -13.31 -1.06 2.91
N TRP A 91 -14.34 -1.88 2.69
CA TRP A 91 -14.18 -3.33 2.77
C TRP A 91 -13.24 -3.89 1.72
N TYR A 92 -13.13 -3.25 0.54
CA TYR A 92 -12.23 -3.70 -0.51
C TYR A 92 -10.77 -3.74 -0.03
N PRO A 93 -10.14 -2.62 0.39
CA PRO A 93 -8.76 -2.65 0.88
C PRO A 93 -8.59 -3.49 2.15
N ILE A 94 -9.59 -3.54 3.04
CA ILE A 94 -9.49 -4.33 4.28
C ILE A 94 -9.42 -5.84 3.97
N VAL A 95 -10.28 -6.35 3.09
CA VAL A 95 -10.27 -7.77 2.70
C VAL A 95 -8.95 -8.15 2.04
N PHE A 96 -8.44 -7.33 1.12
CA PHE A 96 -7.15 -7.58 0.48
C PHE A 96 -5.98 -7.48 1.45
N ALA A 97 -6.01 -6.56 2.43
CA ALA A 97 -4.99 -6.46 3.46
C ALA A 97 -4.96 -7.69 4.35
N ILE A 98 -6.11 -8.18 4.83
CA ILE A 98 -6.22 -9.40 5.64
C ILE A 98 -5.76 -10.62 4.83
N MET A 99 -6.21 -10.74 3.58
CA MET A 99 -5.79 -11.83 2.69
C MET A 99 -4.27 -11.84 2.50
N THR A 100 -3.68 -10.68 2.21
CA THR A 100 -2.22 -10.56 2.02
C THR A 100 -1.47 -10.87 3.31
N PHE A 101 -1.99 -10.44 4.47
CA PHE A 101 -1.40 -10.76 5.76
C PHE A 101 -1.41 -12.26 6.05
N VAL A 102 -2.55 -12.95 5.83
CA VAL A 102 -2.68 -14.39 6.05
C VAL A 102 -1.80 -15.18 5.08
N ILE A 103 -1.82 -14.83 3.79
CA ILE A 103 -0.96 -15.48 2.77
C ILE A 103 0.51 -15.24 3.10
N GLY A 104 0.87 -14.00 3.46
CA GLY A 104 2.23 -13.62 3.84
C GLY A 104 2.72 -14.45 5.04
N MET A 105 1.90 -14.59 6.07
CA MET A 105 2.24 -15.37 7.27
C MET A 105 2.46 -16.86 6.97
N ILE A 106 1.73 -17.44 6.02
CA ILE A 106 1.82 -18.88 5.70
C ILE A 106 2.92 -19.19 4.69
N PHE A 107 3.08 -18.33 3.67
CA PHE A 107 3.87 -18.64 2.48
C PHE A 107 5.19 -17.87 2.36
N ILE A 108 5.41 -16.78 3.10
CA ILE A 108 6.70 -16.08 3.07
C ILE A 108 7.70 -16.92 3.88
N PRO A 109 8.71 -17.53 3.23
CA PRO A 109 9.74 -18.27 3.95
C PRO A 109 10.62 -17.30 4.75
N GLU A 110 11.06 -17.72 5.92
CA GLU A 110 12.04 -16.97 6.71
C GLU A 110 13.36 -16.86 5.94
N THR A 111 13.73 -15.65 5.53
CA THR A 111 14.87 -15.40 4.62
C THR A 111 16.20 -15.27 5.35
N LYS A 112 16.21 -15.26 6.69
CA LYS A 112 17.39 -14.98 7.52
C LYS A 112 18.61 -15.88 7.25
N ASP A 113 18.41 -17.11 6.77
CA ASP A 113 19.49 -18.10 6.57
C ASP A 113 19.83 -18.37 5.08
N ARG A 114 19.33 -17.58 4.12
CA ARG A 114 19.72 -17.73 2.71
C ARG A 114 21.03 -16.98 2.42
N ASP A 115 22.11 -17.75 2.29
CA ASP A 115 23.42 -17.23 1.92
C ASP A 115 23.43 -16.70 0.47
N ILE A 116 23.54 -15.38 0.32
CA ILE A 116 23.49 -14.65 -0.96
C ILE A 116 24.79 -14.84 -1.75
N TYR A 117 25.88 -15.31 -1.11
CA TYR A 117 27.20 -15.50 -1.72
C TYR A 117 27.55 -16.95 -2.05
N ALA A 118 26.68 -17.92 -1.74
CA ALA A 118 26.98 -19.34 -1.94
C ALA A 118 27.18 -19.73 -3.42
N ASP A 119 26.63 -18.96 -4.37
CA ASP A 119 26.76 -19.21 -5.81
C ASP A 119 27.96 -18.49 -6.47
N ASP A 120 28.60 -17.52 -5.80
CA ASP A 120 29.76 -16.78 -6.35
C ASP A 120 31.10 -17.51 -6.15
N VAL A 121 31.14 -18.60 -5.36
CA VAL A 121 32.38 -19.35 -5.04
C VAL A 121 32.62 -20.55 -5.98
N ARG A 122 31.76 -20.76 -6.99
CA ARG A 122 31.86 -21.90 -7.93
C ARG A 122 32.25 -21.54 -9.36
N HIS A 123 32.76 -20.33 -9.60
CA HIS A 123 33.32 -19.95 -10.90
C HIS A 123 34.71 -19.32 -10.76
#